data_AF-W9Z8P4-F1
#
_entry.id   AF-W9Z8P4-F1
#
_cell.length_a   1.000
_cell.length_b   1.000
_cell.length_c   1.000
_cell.angle_alpha   90.00
_cell.angle_beta   90.00
_cell.angle_gamma   90.00
#
_symmetry.space_group_name_H-M   'P 1'
#
loop_
_entity.id
_entity.type
_entity.pdbx_description
1 polymer ?
#
loop_
_entity_poly.entity_id
_entity_poly.type
_entity_poly.pdbx_seq_one_letter_code
_entity_poly.pdbx_strand_id
1 'polypeptide(L)'
;MGLPLGYPKASYSWCLDYKQMGRCCKTSTGPREWTKEEMMAYLDWDKAEADRIEAQVAEETENGRLFTSRRGMGELWKIAQRDIDEQEALYAAREQEESCIVVQSSL
;
A
#
# COMPACT_ATOMS: atom_id res chain seq x y z
N MET A 1 -3.42 11.56 23.70
CA MET A 1 -3.26 10.54 22.66
C MET A 1 -4.66 10.13 22.20
N GLY A 2 -5.25 10.87 21.25
CA GLY A 2 -6.56 10.51 20.71
C GLY A 2 -6.36 9.41 19.67
N LEU A 3 -7.06 8.28 19.82
CA LEU A 3 -7.21 7.31 18.74
C LEU A 3 -7.57 8.07 17.45
N PRO A 4 -7.02 7.72 16.28
CA PRO A 4 -7.43 8.35 15.04
C PRO A 4 -8.96 8.32 14.97
N LEU A 5 -9.57 9.50 14.77
CA LEU A 5 -10.95 9.57 14.33
C LEU A 5 -10.99 8.71 13.07
N GLY A 6 -11.57 7.52 13.19
CA GLY A 6 -11.56 6.52 12.12
C GLY A 6 -12.09 7.10 10.81
N TYR A 7 -11.84 6.40 9.72
CA TYR A 7 -12.24 6.85 8.40
C TYR A 7 -13.76 7.17 8.32
N PRO A 8 -14.16 8.13 7.47
CA PRO A 8 -15.58 8.40 7.28
C PRO A 8 -16.29 7.16 6.70
N LYS A 9 -17.59 7.04 6.93
CA LYS A 9 -18.40 5.91 6.45
C LYS A 9 -18.26 5.67 4.93
N ALA A 10 -18.06 6.75 4.16
CA ALA A 10 -17.83 6.68 2.73
C ALA A 10 -16.57 5.86 2.38
N SER A 11 -15.47 6.03 3.12
CA SER A 11 -14.23 5.26 2.90
C SER A 11 -14.43 3.77 3.16
N TYR A 12 -15.14 3.43 4.24
CA TYR A 12 -15.49 2.03 4.52
C TYR A 12 -16.41 1.43 3.44
N SER A 13 -17.36 2.21 2.91
CA SER A 13 -18.18 1.75 1.79
C SER A 13 -17.36 1.58 0.51
N TRP A 14 -16.38 2.44 0.29
CA TRP A 14 -15.52 2.41 -0.88
C TRP A 14 -14.56 1.23 -0.86
N CYS A 15 -13.95 0.89 0.28
CA CYS A 15 -13.02 -0.26 0.33
C CYS A 15 -13.73 -1.60 0.13
N LEU A 16 -15.06 -1.68 0.34
CA LEU A 16 -15.88 -2.86 0.02
C LEU A 16 -16.30 -2.96 -1.45
N ASP A 17 -15.95 -1.97 -2.28
CA ASP A 17 -16.18 -2.02 -3.72
C ASP A 17 -15.40 -3.19 -4.35
N TYR A 18 -15.95 -3.72 -5.46
CA TYR A 18 -15.37 -4.88 -6.13
C TYR A 18 -13.98 -4.61 -6.73
N LYS A 19 -13.61 -3.35 -6.94
CA LYS A 19 -12.27 -2.96 -7.41
C LYS A 19 -11.23 -2.90 -6.29
N GLN A 20 -11.68 -2.85 -5.04
CA GLN A 20 -10.84 -2.75 -3.85
C GLN A 20 -10.77 -4.11 -3.14
N MET A 21 -11.21 -4.19 -1.88
CA MET A 21 -11.19 -5.43 -1.11
C MET A 21 -12.35 -6.38 -1.47
N GLY A 22 -13.40 -5.85 -2.13
CA GLY A 22 -14.65 -6.57 -2.36
C GLY A 22 -15.48 -6.76 -1.08
N ARG A 23 -16.69 -7.29 -1.22
CA ARG A 23 -17.65 -7.36 -0.09
C ARG A 23 -17.21 -8.24 1.08
N CYS A 24 -16.49 -9.33 0.80
CA CYS A 24 -16.11 -10.33 1.80
C CYS A 24 -14.71 -10.86 1.50
N CYS A 25 -13.95 -11.19 2.55
CA CYS A 25 -12.68 -11.91 2.41
C CYS A 25 -12.94 -13.39 2.15
N LYS A 26 -12.09 -14.01 1.32
CA LYS A 26 -12.13 -15.45 1.05
C LYS A 26 -11.24 -16.17 2.06
N THR A 27 -11.80 -17.08 2.84
CA THR A 27 -11.05 -17.94 3.77
C THR A 27 -11.26 -19.41 3.41
N SER A 28 -10.46 -20.31 3.98
CA SER A 28 -10.58 -21.76 3.76
C SER A 28 -11.94 -22.32 4.21
N THR A 29 -12.61 -21.68 5.15
CA THR A 29 -13.94 -22.04 5.66
C THR A 29 -15.08 -21.36 4.94
N GLY A 30 -14.81 -20.44 4.00
CA GLY A 30 -15.81 -19.73 3.22
C GLY A 30 -15.63 -18.20 3.22
N PRO A 31 -16.58 -17.45 2.62
CA PRO A 31 -16.57 -16.00 2.66
C PRO A 31 -16.90 -15.49 4.07
N ARG A 32 -16.14 -14.51 4.54
CA ARG A 32 -16.34 -13.81 5.82
C ARG A 32 -16.36 -12.30 5.60
N GLU A 33 -17.17 -11.58 6.37
CA GLU A 33 -17.15 -10.11 6.39
C GLU A 33 -15.80 -9.60 6.90
N TRP A 34 -15.31 -8.51 6.31
CA TRP A 34 -14.11 -7.82 6.77
C TRP A 34 -14.32 -7.23 8.16
N THR A 35 -13.31 -7.34 9.03
CA THR A 35 -13.35 -6.61 10.30
C THR A 35 -13.08 -5.13 10.04
N LYS A 36 -13.48 -4.28 10.99
CA LYS A 36 -13.23 -2.84 10.87
C LYS A 36 -11.72 -2.55 10.87
N GLU A 37 -10.95 -3.32 11.64
CA GLU A 37 -9.51 -3.22 11.73
C GLU A 37 -8.84 -3.57 10.40
N GLU A 38 -9.31 -4.63 9.72
CA GLU A 38 -8.83 -5.01 8.38
C GLU A 38 -9.14 -3.92 7.35
N MET A 39 -10.34 -3.33 7.40
CA MET A 39 -10.72 -2.23 6.53
C MET A 39 -9.87 -0.98 6.80
N MET A 40 -9.60 -0.65 8.06
CA MET A 40 -8.74 0.48 8.42
C MET A 40 -7.30 0.23 7.97
N ALA A 41 -6.76 -0.97 8.17
CA ALA A 41 -5.41 -1.31 7.71
C ALA A 41 -5.27 -1.18 6.19
N TYR A 42 -6.29 -1.59 5.43
CA TYR A 42 -6.32 -1.39 3.98
C TYR A 42 -6.37 0.09 3.61
N LEU A 43 -7.20 0.90 4.28
CA LEU A 43 -7.31 2.34 4.02
C LEU A 43 -6.05 3.11 4.43
N ASP A 44 -5.35 2.67 5.48
CA ASP A 44 -4.04 3.21 5.88
C ASP A 44 -3.00 2.92 4.80
N TRP A 45 -2.98 1.69 4.28
CA TRP A 45 -2.11 1.27 3.18
C TRP A 45 -2.41 2.04 1.88
N ASP A 46 -3.67 2.11 1.46
CA ASP A 46 -4.11 2.80 0.24
C ASP A 46 -3.73 4.29 0.28
N LYS A 47 -3.93 4.93 1.43
CA LYS A 47 -3.54 6.33 1.61
C LYS A 47 -2.02 6.50 1.54
N ALA A 48 -1.26 5.66 2.24
CA ALA A 48 0.20 5.73 2.21
C ALA A 48 0.75 5.52 0.80
N GLU A 49 0.14 4.62 0.03
CA GLU A 49 0.51 4.38 -1.36
C GLU A 49 0.15 5.56 -2.26
N ALA A 50 -1.04 6.16 -2.10
CA ALA A 50 -1.42 7.36 -2.82
C ALA A 50 -0.46 8.52 -2.55
N ASP A 51 -0.11 8.77 -1.28
CA ASP A 51 0.83 9.81 -0.87
C ASP A 51 2.22 9.59 -1.50
N ARG A 52 2.67 8.32 -1.60
CA ARG A 52 3.94 7.94 -2.25
C ARG A 52 3.92 8.24 -3.75
N ILE A 53 2.86 7.87 -4.44
CA ILE A 53 2.71 8.13 -5.89
C ILE A 53 2.63 9.64 -6.15
N GLU A 54 1.88 10.39 -5.33
CA GLU A 54 1.81 11.85 -5.44
C GLU A 54 3.19 12.50 -5.25
N ALA A 55 4.00 12.01 -4.31
CA ALA A 55 5.37 12.49 -4.12
C ALA A 55 6.26 12.21 -5.34
N GLN A 56 6.18 11.00 -5.92
CA GLN A 56 6.91 10.66 -7.14
C GLN A 56 6.49 11.54 -8.33
N VAL A 57 5.18 11.77 -8.48
CA VAL A 57 4.64 12.65 -9.53
C VAL A 57 5.12 14.09 -9.32
N ALA A 58 5.16 14.58 -8.08
CA ALA A 58 5.69 15.90 -7.77
C ALA A 58 7.17 16.03 -8.15
N GLU A 59 8.00 15.04 -7.80
CA GLU A 59 9.41 14.99 -8.17
C GLU A 59 9.60 14.98 -9.70
N GLU A 60 8.84 14.15 -10.42
CA GLU A 60 8.90 14.11 -11.88
C GLU A 60 8.43 15.42 -12.54
N THR A 61 7.49 16.12 -11.90
CA THR A 61 7.01 17.43 -12.34
C THR A 61 8.08 18.49 -12.14
N GLU A 62 8.72 18.53 -10.97
CA GLU A 62 9.82 19.46 -10.65
C GLU A 62 11.02 19.25 -11.58
N ASN A 63 11.38 17.99 -11.83
CA ASN A 63 12.44 17.61 -12.76
C ASN A 63 12.07 17.84 -14.24
N GLY A 64 10.86 18.35 -14.52
CA GLY A 64 10.36 18.60 -15.86
C GLY A 64 10.16 17.35 -16.71
N ARG A 65 10.20 16.15 -16.12
CA ARG A 65 10.09 14.85 -16.82
C ARG A 65 8.66 14.36 -16.98
N LEU A 66 7.70 14.89 -16.23
CA LEU A 66 6.31 14.42 -16.25
C LEU A 66 5.63 14.66 -17.62
N PHE A 67 5.92 15.79 -18.28
CA PHE A 67 5.23 16.21 -19.50
C PHE A 67 6.11 16.33 -20.75
N THR A 68 7.42 16.11 -20.65
CA THR A 68 8.39 16.44 -21.73
C THR A 68 8.76 15.26 -22.62
N SER A 69 8.43 14.02 -22.25
CA SER A 69 8.72 12.84 -23.06
C SER A 69 7.46 12.00 -23.27
N ARG A 70 7.13 11.66 -24.53
CA ARG A 70 6.24 10.54 -24.81
C ARG A 70 6.95 9.27 -24.34
N ARG A 71 6.70 8.86 -23.09
CA ARG A 71 7.22 7.60 -22.54
C ARG A 71 6.61 6.46 -23.34
N GLY A 72 7.48 5.67 -23.98
CA GLY A 72 7.05 4.43 -24.62
C GLY A 72 6.66 3.40 -23.57
N MET A 73 5.82 2.43 -23.94
CA MET A 73 5.39 1.35 -23.04
C MET A 73 6.58 0.64 -22.35
N GLY A 74 7.69 0.43 -23.06
CA GLY A 74 8.89 -0.20 -22.50
C GLY A 74 9.61 0.63 -21.43
N GLU A 75 9.52 1.97 -21.47
CA GLU A 75 10.06 2.83 -20.43
C GLU A 75 9.19 2.78 -19.17
N LEU A 76 7.86 2.79 -19.35
CA LEU A 76 6.91 2.63 -18.25
C LEU A 76 7.11 1.29 -17.52
N TRP A 77 7.30 0.19 -18.26
CA TRP A 77 7.58 -1.11 -17.65
C TRP A 77 8.89 -1.14 -16.86
N LYS A 78 9.93 -0.45 -17.33
CA LYS A 78 11.20 -0.37 -16.58
C LYS A 78 11.05 0.41 -15.28
N ILE A 79 10.28 1.51 -15.31
CA ILE A 79 9.97 2.29 -14.10
C ILE A 79 9.17 1.43 -13.13
N ALA A 80 8.13 0.74 -13.60
CA ALA A 80 7.33 -0.15 -12.77
C ALA A 80 8.15 -1.31 -12.19
N GLN A 81 9.04 -1.92 -12.97
CA GLN A 81 9.89 -3.00 -12.47
C GLN A 81 10.84 -2.50 -11.37
N ARG A 82 11.48 -1.33 -11.59
CA ARG A 82 12.34 -0.73 -10.56
C ARG A 82 11.57 -0.45 -9.27
N ASP A 83 10.35 0.08 -9.39
CA ASP A 83 9.48 0.33 -8.24
C ASP A 83 9.17 -0.96 -7.46
N ILE A 84 8.85 -2.05 -8.18
CA ILE A 84 8.64 -3.37 -7.59
C ILE A 84 9.89 -3.85 -6.85
N ASP A 85 11.06 -3.78 -7.49
CA ASP A 85 12.33 -4.23 -6.90
C ASP A 85 12.67 -3.43 -5.62
N GLU A 86 12.43 -2.11 -5.63
CA GLU A 86 12.63 -1.24 -4.47
C GLU A 86 11.66 -1.59 -3.31
N GLN A 87 10.39 -1.85 -3.61
CA GLN A 87 9.41 -2.27 -2.61
C GLN A 87 9.73 -3.65 -2.02
N GLU A 88 10.08 -4.63 -2.86
CA GLU A 88 10.47 -5.97 -2.40
C GLU A 88 11.67 -5.92 -1.44
N ALA A 89 12.67 -5.07 -1.74
CA ALA A 89 13.80 -4.87 -0.85
C ALA A 89 13.40 -4.28 0.52
N LEU A 90 12.47 -3.32 0.54
CA LEU A 90 11.94 -2.74 1.78
C LEU A 90 11.17 -3.78 2.63
N TYR A 91 10.32 -4.59 2.00
CA TYR A 91 9.60 -5.66 2.70
C TYR A 91 10.56 -6.72 3.26
N ALA A 92 11.54 -7.17 2.48
CA ALA A 92 12.52 -8.15 2.93
C ALA A 92 13.37 -7.63 4.10
N ALA A 93 13.75 -6.34 4.08
CA ALA A 93 14.48 -5.70 5.18
C ALA A 93 13.61 -5.62 6.45
N ARG A 94 12.33 -5.28 6.30
CA ARG A 94 11.37 -5.24 7.41
C ARG A 94 11.16 -6.63 8.04
N GLU A 95 11.01 -7.68 7.23
CA GLU A 95 10.90 -9.06 7.72
C GLU A 95 12.15 -9.47 8.52
N GLN A 96 13.34 -9.08 8.05
CA GLN A 96 14.59 -9.33 8.79
C GLN A 96 14.61 -8.60 10.13
N GLU A 97 14.19 -7.33 10.18
CA GLU A 97 14.11 -6.56 11.43
C GLU A 97 13.12 -7.19 12.43
N GLU A 98 11.91 -7.54 11.98
CA GLU A 98 10.90 -8.21 12.80
C GLU A 98 11.38 -9.58 13.30
N SER A 99 12.13 -10.33 12.48
CA SER A 99 12.72 -11.62 12.89
C SER A 99 13.86 -11.47 13.93
N CYS A 100 14.65 -10.40 13.85
CA CYS A 100 15.74 -10.13 14.80
C CYS A 100 15.23 -9.73 16.19
N ILE A 101 14.05 -9.11 16.27
CA ILE A 101 13.46 -8.66 17.54
C ILE A 101 12.95 -9.84 18.39
N VAL A 102 12.53 -10.95 17.77
CA VAL A 102 11.94 -12.11 18.48
C VAL A 102 12.98 -12.95 19.26
N VAL A 103 14.29 -12.79 19.00
CA VAL A 103 15.34 -13.62 19.61
C VAL A 103 15.81 -13.10 20.99
N GLN A 104 15.35 -11.93 21.47
CA GLN A 104 15.82 -11.35 22.74
C GLN A 104 14.99 -11.67 24.00
N SER A 105 14.00 -12.56 23.96
CA SER A 105 13.24 -12.99 25.14
C SER A 105 13.54 -14.45 25.52
N SER A 106 14.73 -14.72 26.01
CA SER A 106 15.06 -15.93 26.76
C SER A 106 16.27 -15.67 27.66
N LEU A 107 16.02 -15.04 28.81
CA LEU A 107 16.77 -15.18 30.04
C LEU A 107 15.79 -15.22 31.21
#